data_AF-A0A3D0WPD1-F1
#
_entry.id   AF-A0A3D0WPD1-F1
#
_cell.length_a   1.000
_cell.length_b   1.000
_cell.length_c   1.000
_cell.angle_alpha   90.00
_cell.angle_beta   90.00
_cell.angle_gamma   90.00
#
_symmetry.space_group_name_H-M   'P 1'
#
loop_
_entity.id
_entity.type
_entity.pdbx_description
1 polymer ?
#
loop_
_entity_poly.entity_id
_entity_poly.type
_entity_poly.pdbx_seq_one_letter_code
_entity_poly.pdbx_strand_id
1 'polypeptide(L)'
;MLYDSTENEWKLIGHLPDSSAYGVSVPISDGTLWIGGNTASQSLKSVYRITMPETGAVELEPFPELPATMDNFAGCTVGDTAFIGGGNENGKPANTFYCINTKADSGWTALPDFPGLPRVQPVLAAVEQKNRVFVYLFGGFFGGDSENKPAMATDVLRYDVTTEKWETAGCQVDEKTGEPFSLTGATAMPVDNRYILCFGGVNHAIFLDAVTTQYNIGNDTTISAEEKSRLNLEFSKNYMTQP
;
A
#
# COMPACT_ATOMS: atom_id res chain seq x y z
N MET A 1 0.98 6.97 -18.99
CA MET A 1 1.48 6.32 -20.22
C MET A 1 0.66 5.06 -20.44
N LEU A 2 0.40 4.68 -21.69
CA LEU A 2 -0.18 3.38 -22.07
C LEU A 2 0.85 2.62 -22.89
N TYR A 3 1.01 1.32 -22.65
CA TYR A 3 1.85 0.48 -23.50
C TYR A 3 1.00 -0.09 -24.65
N ASP A 4 1.37 0.25 -25.89
CA ASP A 4 0.80 -0.33 -27.10
C ASP A 4 1.58 -1.59 -27.46
N SER A 5 0.97 -2.76 -27.25
CA SER A 5 1.60 -4.04 -27.58
C SER A 5 1.74 -4.30 -29.07
N THR A 6 0.95 -3.62 -29.90
CA THR A 6 0.97 -3.79 -31.37
C THR A 6 2.16 -3.07 -31.97
N GLU A 7 2.41 -1.84 -31.49
CA GLU A 7 3.51 -1.00 -31.93
C GLU A 7 4.78 -1.17 -31.06
N ASN A 8 4.66 -1.89 -29.93
CA ASN A 8 5.73 -2.12 -28.95
C ASN A 8 6.32 -0.80 -28.41
N GLU A 9 5.45 0.16 -28.09
CA GLU A 9 5.86 1.49 -27.61
C GLU A 9 4.98 2.00 -26.47
N TRP A 10 5.52 2.94 -25.69
CA TRP A 10 4.77 3.65 -24.65
C TRP A 10 4.24 4.97 -25.20
N LYS A 11 2.91 5.16 -25.13
CA LYS A 11 2.21 6.37 -25.56
C LYS A 11 1.84 7.24 -24.36
N LEU A 12 2.06 8.55 -24.48
CA LEU A 12 1.54 9.51 -23.51
C LEU A 12 0.05 9.70 -23.77
N ILE A 13 -0.77 9.45 -22.74
CA ILE A 13 -2.25 9.48 -22.81
C ILE A 13 -2.87 10.56 -21.93
N GLY A 14 -2.05 11.34 -21.22
CA GLY A 14 -2.50 12.36 -20.28
C GLY A 14 -1.52 12.57 -19.11
N HIS A 15 -1.88 13.51 -18.24
CA HIS A 15 -1.17 13.83 -17.01
C HIS A 15 -2.11 13.71 -15.81
N LEU A 16 -1.55 13.40 -14.64
CA LEU A 16 -2.28 13.51 -13.39
C LEU A 16 -2.69 14.98 -13.14
N PRO A 17 -3.84 15.23 -12.48
CA PRO A 17 -4.22 16.59 -12.07
C PRO A 17 -3.14 17.25 -11.21
N ASP A 18 -2.54 16.46 -10.31
CA ASP A 18 -1.44 16.87 -9.43
C ASP A 18 -0.29 15.87 -9.50
N SER A 19 0.94 16.37 -9.36
CA SER A 19 2.11 15.51 -9.18
C SER A 19 1.98 14.76 -7.85
N SER A 20 1.64 13.47 -7.94
CA SER A 20 1.30 12.64 -6.78
C SER A 20 1.87 11.22 -6.91
N ALA A 21 2.07 10.58 -5.76
CA ALA A 21 2.57 9.22 -5.64
C ALA A 21 1.94 8.53 -4.41
N TYR A 22 2.31 7.26 -4.20
CA TYR A 22 1.92 6.47 -3.02
C TYR A 22 0.40 6.36 -2.77
N GLY A 23 -0.41 6.54 -3.81
CA GLY A 23 -1.81 6.15 -3.85
C GLY A 23 -1.97 4.73 -4.38
N VAL A 24 -3.21 4.29 -4.54
CA VAL A 24 -3.56 2.95 -5.01
C VAL A 24 -4.30 3.03 -6.35
N SER A 25 -3.97 2.10 -7.25
CA SER A 25 -4.69 1.89 -8.51
C SER A 25 -5.31 0.50 -8.51
N VAL A 26 -6.63 0.39 -8.55
CA VAL A 26 -7.33 -0.92 -8.58
C VAL A 26 -8.29 -1.05 -9.75
N PRO A 27 -8.33 -2.20 -10.43
CA PRO A 27 -9.23 -2.42 -11.56
C PRO A 27 -10.68 -2.56 -11.08
N ILE A 28 -11.61 -1.98 -11.83
CA ILE A 28 -13.07 -2.12 -11.65
C ILE A 28 -13.71 -2.51 -12.98
N SER A 29 -14.99 -2.89 -12.98
CA SER A 29 -15.63 -3.46 -14.18
C SER A 29 -15.63 -2.55 -15.42
N ASP A 30 -15.62 -1.24 -15.23
CA ASP A 30 -15.68 -0.21 -16.28
C ASP A 30 -14.41 0.64 -16.37
N GLY A 31 -13.33 0.26 -15.69
CA GLY A 31 -12.08 1.03 -15.71
C GLY A 31 -11.17 0.75 -14.52
N THR A 32 -10.68 1.81 -13.89
CA THR A 32 -9.79 1.72 -12.72
C THR A 32 -10.12 2.83 -11.73
N LEU A 33 -9.96 2.58 -10.44
CA LEU A 33 -9.95 3.64 -9.43
C LEU A 33 -8.52 4.06 -9.12
N TRP A 34 -8.26 5.36 -9.13
CA TRP A 34 -7.08 5.96 -8.52
C TRP A 34 -7.49 6.58 -7.18
N ILE A 35 -6.83 6.15 -6.11
CA ILE A 35 -7.28 6.36 -4.74
C ILE A 35 -6.14 6.98 -3.93
N GLY A 36 -6.37 8.15 -3.34
CA GLY A 36 -5.48 8.77 -2.36
C GLY A 36 -4.06 9.03 -2.87
N GLY A 37 -3.09 8.87 -1.97
CA GLY A 37 -1.68 9.18 -2.19
C GLY A 37 -1.29 10.52 -1.59
N ASN A 38 -0.15 11.05 -2.00
CA ASN A 38 0.31 12.35 -1.56
C ASN A 38 0.98 13.14 -2.69
N THR A 39 0.92 14.46 -2.57
CA THR A 39 1.76 15.39 -3.32
C THR A 39 3.00 15.72 -2.48
N ALA A 40 3.85 16.62 -2.99
CA ALA A 40 4.98 17.15 -2.23
C ALA A 40 4.59 17.89 -0.93
N SER A 41 3.32 18.31 -0.76
CA SER A 41 2.87 19.15 0.35
C SER A 41 1.75 18.57 1.18
N GLN A 42 0.99 17.58 0.68
CA GLN A 42 -0.17 17.05 1.39
C GLN A 42 -0.50 15.62 0.99
N SER A 43 -1.03 14.86 1.94
CA SER A 43 -1.73 13.60 1.69
C SER A 43 -3.15 13.87 1.16
N LEU A 44 -3.66 12.98 0.31
CA LEU A 44 -4.87 13.17 -0.47
C LEU A 44 -6.00 12.27 0.03
N LYS A 45 -7.23 12.77 -0.10
CA LYS A 45 -8.47 12.00 0.04
C LYS A 45 -9.17 11.73 -1.29
N SER A 46 -8.67 12.33 -2.37
CA SER A 46 -9.32 12.30 -3.67
C SER A 46 -9.33 10.89 -4.23
N VAL A 47 -10.45 10.55 -4.89
CA VAL A 47 -10.60 9.31 -5.62
C VAL A 47 -11.15 9.65 -7.00
N TYR A 48 -10.59 9.04 -8.02
CA TYR A 48 -11.01 9.22 -9.40
C TYR A 48 -11.34 7.88 -10.02
N ARG A 49 -12.47 7.81 -10.72
CA ARG A 49 -12.74 6.76 -11.70
C ARG A 49 -12.04 7.15 -13.00
N ILE A 50 -11.24 6.23 -13.50
CA ILE A 50 -10.43 6.38 -14.69
C ILE A 50 -10.99 5.46 -15.75
N THR A 51 -11.42 6.04 -16.86
CA THR A 51 -11.88 5.31 -18.05
C THR A 51 -11.06 5.74 -19.26
N MET A 52 -11.04 4.89 -20.28
CA MET A 52 -10.40 5.20 -21.56
C MET A 52 -11.38 4.79 -22.66
N PRO A 53 -12.19 5.74 -23.16
CA PRO A 53 -13.09 5.48 -24.28
C PRO A 53 -12.31 5.13 -25.54
N GLU A 54 -13.00 4.56 -26.54
CA GLU A 54 -12.41 4.21 -27.84
C GLU A 54 -11.80 5.41 -28.59
N THR A 55 -12.17 6.64 -28.21
CA THR A 55 -11.56 7.89 -28.71
C THR A 55 -10.10 8.07 -28.28
N GLY A 56 -9.61 7.28 -27.32
CA GLY A 56 -8.22 7.19 -26.90
C GLY A 56 -7.78 8.20 -25.83
N ALA A 57 -8.65 9.11 -25.39
CA ALA A 57 -8.34 10.06 -24.32
C ALA A 57 -8.69 9.48 -22.95
N VAL A 58 -7.81 9.62 -21.95
CA VAL A 58 -8.14 9.22 -20.57
C VAL A 58 -9.14 10.21 -19.97
N GLU A 59 -10.20 9.69 -19.38
CA GLU A 59 -11.19 10.48 -18.65
C GLU A 59 -11.04 10.22 -17.15
N LEU A 60 -11.09 11.31 -16.37
CA LEU A 60 -11.00 11.30 -14.92
C LEU A 60 -12.31 11.84 -14.34
N GLU A 61 -13.13 10.97 -13.79
CA GLU A 61 -14.37 11.32 -13.12
C GLU A 61 -14.17 11.31 -11.60
N PRO A 62 -14.57 12.37 -10.86
CA PRO A 62 -14.56 12.33 -9.41
C PRO A 62 -15.39 11.16 -8.87
N PHE A 63 -14.86 10.48 -7.85
CA PHE A 63 -15.50 9.36 -7.17
C PHE A 63 -15.60 9.68 -5.66
N PRO A 64 -16.46 8.99 -4.86
CA PRO A 64 -16.52 9.22 -3.42
C PRO A 64 -15.15 9.25 -2.74
N GLU A 65 -14.85 10.38 -2.10
CA GLU A 65 -13.58 10.63 -1.42
C GLU A 65 -13.38 9.68 -0.23
N LEU A 66 -12.12 9.45 0.11
CA LEU A 66 -11.74 8.73 1.31
C LEU A 66 -12.23 9.48 2.58
N PRO A 67 -12.60 8.75 3.65
CA PRO A 67 -12.99 9.35 4.94
C PRO A 67 -11.88 10.16 5.62
N ALA A 68 -10.63 9.89 5.26
CA ALA A 68 -9.41 10.52 5.78
C ALA A 68 -8.37 10.66 4.66
N THR A 69 -7.33 11.46 4.88
CA THR A 69 -6.19 11.44 3.94
C THR A 69 -5.43 10.14 4.12
N MET A 70 -5.10 9.48 3.00
CA MET A 70 -4.35 8.22 3.03
C MET A 70 -3.24 8.21 1.99
N ASP A 71 -2.06 7.73 2.37
CA ASP A 71 -0.92 7.47 1.48
C ASP A 71 -0.13 6.24 1.94
N ASN A 72 0.70 5.68 1.05
CA ASN A 72 1.50 4.48 1.30
C ASN A 72 0.67 3.27 1.75
N PHE A 73 -0.62 3.24 1.41
CA PHE A 73 -1.54 2.16 1.72
C PHE A 73 -1.63 1.19 0.54
N ALA A 74 -2.32 0.07 0.73
CA ALA A 74 -2.57 -0.90 -0.33
C ALA A 74 -4.05 -1.01 -0.65
N GLY A 75 -4.36 -1.57 -1.81
CA GLY A 75 -5.72 -1.95 -2.16
C GLY A 75 -5.78 -3.07 -3.19
N CYS A 76 -6.94 -3.71 -3.24
CA CYS A 76 -7.27 -4.77 -4.17
C CYS A 76 -8.77 -4.74 -4.49
N THR A 77 -9.19 -5.44 -5.55
CA THR A 77 -10.59 -5.57 -5.92
C THR A 77 -10.99 -7.04 -6.09
N VAL A 78 -12.28 -7.30 -5.90
CA VAL A 78 -12.94 -8.58 -6.19
C VAL A 78 -14.37 -8.28 -6.62
N GLY A 79 -14.71 -8.64 -7.86
CA GLY A 79 -15.93 -8.15 -8.50
C GLY A 79 -15.96 -6.62 -8.52
N ASP A 80 -17.05 -6.02 -8.03
CA ASP A 80 -17.25 -4.57 -7.96
C ASP A 80 -16.89 -3.97 -6.59
N THR A 81 -16.30 -4.74 -5.68
CA THR A 81 -15.89 -4.25 -4.36
C THR A 81 -14.39 -3.99 -4.32
N ALA A 82 -14.02 -2.76 -3.98
CA ALA A 82 -12.64 -2.38 -3.68
C ALA A 82 -12.40 -2.42 -2.17
N PHE A 83 -11.22 -2.89 -1.78
CA PHE A 83 -10.72 -2.88 -0.40
C PHE A 83 -9.41 -2.11 -0.35
N ILE A 84 -9.23 -1.31 0.69
CA ILE A 84 -7.99 -0.57 0.95
C ILE A 84 -7.62 -0.68 2.43
N GLY A 85 -6.32 -0.62 2.74
CA GLY A 85 -5.91 -0.58 4.14
C GLY A 85 -4.42 -0.36 4.38
N GLY A 86 -4.13 -0.05 5.64
CA GLY A 86 -2.80 0.31 6.11
C GLY A 86 -2.36 1.68 5.60
N GLY A 87 -1.05 1.84 5.39
CA GLY A 87 -0.44 3.11 5.06
C GLY A 87 -0.49 4.10 6.22
N ASN A 88 -0.46 5.37 5.85
CA ASN A 88 -0.67 6.48 6.77
C ASN A 88 -2.10 6.98 6.63
N GLU A 89 -2.83 7.08 7.73
CA GLU A 89 -4.11 7.78 7.82
C GLU A 89 -3.91 9.09 8.58
N ASN A 90 -4.31 10.22 8.01
CA ASN A 90 -4.11 11.55 8.60
C ASN A 90 -2.65 11.79 9.04
N GLY A 91 -1.69 11.27 8.25
CA GLY A 91 -0.26 11.39 8.51
C GLY A 91 0.31 10.46 9.58
N LYS A 92 -0.45 9.46 10.06
CA LYS A 92 0.01 8.47 11.04
C LYS A 92 -0.10 7.04 10.50
N PRO A 93 0.88 6.16 10.73
CA PRO A 93 0.75 4.75 10.43
C PRO A 93 -0.52 4.17 11.04
N ALA A 94 -1.32 3.45 10.25
CA ALA A 94 -2.64 3.00 10.67
C ALA A 94 -2.87 1.50 10.40
N ASN A 95 -3.86 0.96 11.12
CA ASN A 95 -4.41 -0.38 10.93
C ASN A 95 -5.75 -0.37 10.18
N THR A 96 -6.15 0.80 9.68
CA THR A 96 -7.49 1.01 9.12
C THR A 96 -7.70 0.19 7.86
N PHE A 97 -8.94 -0.25 7.69
CA PHE A 97 -9.38 -1.06 6.58
C PHE A 97 -10.75 -0.58 6.10
N TYR A 98 -10.87 -0.26 4.83
CA TYR A 98 -12.10 0.25 4.24
C TYR A 98 -12.49 -0.56 3.01
N CYS A 99 -13.77 -0.55 2.69
CA CYS A 99 -14.27 -1.04 1.41
C CYS A 99 -15.29 -0.09 0.78
N ILE A 100 -15.50 -0.26 -0.53
CA ILE A 100 -16.59 0.38 -1.25
C ILE A 100 -17.05 -0.55 -2.38
N ASN A 101 -18.37 -0.76 -2.47
CA ASN A 101 -18.98 -1.30 -3.68
C ASN A 101 -19.12 -0.18 -4.71
N THR A 102 -18.37 -0.32 -5.80
CA THR A 102 -18.19 0.72 -6.81
C THR A 102 -19.44 1.03 -7.65
N LYS A 103 -20.50 0.24 -7.52
CA LYS A 103 -21.79 0.44 -8.20
C LYS A 103 -22.93 0.80 -7.26
N ALA A 104 -22.87 0.38 -6.00
CA ALA A 104 -23.99 0.49 -5.07
C ALA A 104 -23.79 1.57 -4.01
N ASP A 105 -22.54 1.86 -3.63
CA ASP A 105 -22.24 2.70 -2.48
C ASP A 105 -21.99 4.15 -2.89
N SER A 106 -22.41 5.08 -2.03
CA SER A 106 -22.12 6.51 -2.17
C SER A 106 -20.91 6.97 -1.35
N GLY A 107 -20.22 6.04 -0.67
CA GLY A 107 -19.11 6.35 0.23
C GLY A 107 -18.44 5.09 0.78
N TRP A 108 -17.26 5.27 1.35
CA TRP A 108 -16.46 4.18 1.92
C TRP A 108 -17.02 3.71 3.25
N THR A 109 -17.00 2.39 3.45
CA THR A 109 -17.40 1.73 4.69
C THR A 109 -16.14 1.32 5.46
N ALA A 110 -16.07 1.71 6.74
CA ALA A 110 -15.05 1.21 7.65
C ALA A 110 -15.32 -0.25 8.00
N LEU A 111 -14.30 -1.08 7.88
CA LEU A 111 -14.28 -2.47 8.30
C LEU A 111 -13.46 -2.60 9.59
N PRO A 112 -13.52 -3.76 10.29
CA PRO A 112 -12.65 -3.98 11.44
C PRO A 112 -11.18 -3.80 11.07
N ASP A 113 -10.46 -3.01 11.87
CA ASP A 113 -9.01 -2.83 11.74
C ASP A 113 -8.28 -4.17 11.80
N PHE A 114 -7.19 -4.30 11.05
CA PHE A 114 -6.35 -5.48 11.15
C PHE A 114 -5.53 -5.45 12.45
N PRO A 115 -5.38 -6.60 13.14
CA PRO A 115 -4.65 -6.63 14.40
C PRO A 115 -3.14 -6.46 14.21
N GLY A 116 -2.45 -6.13 15.30
CA GLY A 116 -0.99 -6.11 15.36
C GLY A 116 -0.40 -4.79 14.85
N LEU A 117 0.81 -4.89 14.31
CA LEU A 117 1.62 -3.75 13.90
C LEU A 117 0.91 -2.90 12.83
N PRO A 118 0.88 -1.56 12.93
CA PRO A 118 0.49 -0.70 11.82
C PRO A 118 1.40 -0.96 10.60
N ARG A 119 0.83 -0.98 9.39
CA ARG A 119 1.57 -1.40 8.19
C ARG A 119 1.57 -0.29 7.15
N VAL A 120 2.72 0.36 6.98
CA VAL A 120 3.02 1.30 5.89
C VAL A 120 3.64 0.53 4.73
N GLN A 121 3.22 0.84 3.50
CA GLN A 121 3.51 0.10 2.27
C GLN A 121 3.22 -1.41 2.37
N PRO A 122 2.03 -1.80 2.86
CA PRO A 122 1.62 -3.21 2.82
C PRO A 122 1.29 -3.64 1.39
N VAL A 123 0.89 -4.90 1.24
CA VAL A 123 0.31 -5.43 0.01
C VAL A 123 -1.02 -6.10 0.32
N LEU A 124 -2.03 -5.81 -0.50
CA LEU A 124 -3.34 -6.46 -0.42
C LEU A 124 -3.60 -7.31 -1.67
N ALA A 125 -4.21 -8.47 -1.46
CA ALA A 125 -4.71 -9.32 -2.54
C ALA A 125 -6.02 -9.99 -2.12
N ALA A 126 -7.03 -9.95 -2.99
CA ALA A 126 -8.29 -10.64 -2.79
C ALA A 126 -8.30 -11.97 -3.55
N VAL A 127 -8.88 -13.00 -2.93
CA VAL A 127 -9.16 -14.30 -3.57
C VAL A 127 -10.56 -14.76 -3.21
N GLU A 128 -11.23 -15.39 -4.17
CA GLU A 128 -12.55 -15.96 -3.97
C GLU A 128 -12.50 -17.49 -3.92
N GLN A 129 -12.81 -18.09 -2.79
CA GLN A 129 -12.79 -19.54 -2.59
C GLN A 129 -14.14 -20.04 -2.09
N LYS A 130 -14.77 -20.96 -2.85
CA LYS A 130 -16.05 -21.57 -2.49
C LYS A 130 -17.13 -20.52 -2.14
N ASN A 131 -17.28 -19.49 -2.97
CA ASN A 131 -18.20 -18.35 -2.78
C ASN A 131 -17.93 -17.52 -1.51
N ARG A 132 -16.69 -17.52 -1.02
CA ARG A 132 -16.22 -16.68 0.09
C ARG A 132 -15.06 -15.84 -0.39
N VAL A 133 -15.10 -14.56 -0.08
CA VAL A 133 -14.03 -13.64 -0.41
C VAL A 133 -13.10 -13.51 0.80
N PHE A 134 -11.81 -13.65 0.53
CA PHE A 134 -10.75 -13.42 1.50
C PHE A 134 -9.82 -12.33 0.99
N VAL A 135 -9.52 -11.36 1.84
CA VAL A 135 -8.51 -10.32 1.57
C VAL A 135 -7.28 -10.63 2.40
N TYR A 136 -6.15 -10.86 1.73
CA TYR A 136 -4.87 -11.13 2.37
C TYR A 136 -4.05 -9.86 2.47
N LEU A 137 -3.38 -9.70 3.60
CA LEU A 137 -2.51 -8.57 3.92
C LEU A 137 -1.09 -9.08 4.20
N PHE A 138 -0.15 -8.62 3.38
CA PHE A 138 1.25 -9.01 3.41
C PHE A 138 2.15 -7.82 3.68
N GLY A 139 3.33 -8.10 4.23
CA GLY A 139 4.37 -7.11 4.42
C GLY A 139 3.91 -5.89 5.20
N GLY A 140 4.57 -4.78 4.91
CA GLY A 140 4.38 -3.51 5.58
C GLY A 140 5.37 -3.34 6.73
N PHE A 141 5.78 -2.10 6.92
CA PHE A 141 6.66 -1.69 8.02
C PHE A 141 5.97 -0.67 8.91
N PHE A 142 6.51 -0.53 10.12
CA PHE A 142 6.16 0.52 11.05
C PHE A 142 7.40 1.38 11.29
N GLY A 143 7.27 2.68 11.03
CA GLY A 143 8.38 3.64 11.15
C GLY A 143 8.75 4.02 12.58
N GLY A 144 8.08 3.45 13.59
CA GLY A 144 8.20 3.85 14.98
C GLY A 144 7.33 5.06 15.32
N ASP A 145 7.07 5.24 16.61
CA ASP A 145 6.42 6.42 17.18
C ASP A 145 7.08 6.79 18.53
N SER A 146 6.41 7.63 19.33
CA SER A 146 6.91 8.05 20.64
C SER A 146 6.99 6.92 21.67
N GLU A 147 6.28 5.82 21.45
CA GLU A 147 6.12 4.71 22.40
C GLU A 147 6.83 3.43 21.91
N ASN A 148 6.89 3.23 20.59
CA ASN A 148 7.28 1.99 19.96
C ASN A 148 8.38 2.21 18.94
N LYS A 149 9.36 1.30 18.93
CA LYS A 149 10.45 1.30 17.95
C LYS A 149 9.97 0.81 16.59
N PRO A 150 10.71 1.10 15.51
CA PRO A 150 10.44 0.56 14.19
C PRO A 150 10.42 -0.97 14.17
N ALA A 151 9.57 -1.51 13.32
CA ALA A 151 9.42 -2.95 13.15
C ALA A 151 8.91 -3.26 11.73
N MET A 152 9.01 -4.53 11.33
CA MET A 152 8.45 -5.02 10.08
C MET A 152 7.48 -6.17 10.36
N ALA A 153 6.35 -6.18 9.65
CA ALA A 153 5.40 -7.26 9.80
C ALA A 153 5.95 -8.54 9.16
N THR A 154 5.90 -9.64 9.91
CA THR A 154 6.31 -10.97 9.47
C THR A 154 5.13 -11.92 9.32
N ASP A 155 4.00 -11.63 9.96
CA ASP A 155 2.75 -12.36 9.83
C ASP A 155 1.97 -11.96 8.57
N VAL A 156 1.33 -12.95 7.97
CA VAL A 156 0.35 -12.76 6.91
C VAL A 156 -1.03 -12.83 7.54
N LEU A 157 -1.82 -11.77 7.34
CA LEU A 157 -3.19 -11.70 7.84
C LEU A 157 -4.18 -11.98 6.71
N ARG A 158 -5.32 -12.55 7.08
CA ARG A 158 -6.45 -12.78 6.18
C ARG A 158 -7.72 -12.24 6.82
N TYR A 159 -8.44 -11.41 6.07
CA TYR A 159 -9.79 -10.98 6.39
C TYR A 159 -10.80 -11.82 5.64
N ASP A 160 -11.77 -12.36 6.36
CA ASP A 160 -12.92 -13.08 5.83
C ASP A 160 -14.11 -12.15 5.71
N VAL A 161 -14.47 -11.76 4.48
CA VAL A 161 -15.52 -10.77 4.22
C VAL A 161 -16.88 -11.23 4.71
N THR A 162 -17.15 -12.55 4.75
CA THR A 162 -18.43 -13.08 5.22
C THR A 162 -18.58 -13.00 6.73
N THR A 163 -17.50 -13.24 7.47
CA THR A 163 -17.53 -13.25 8.94
C THR A 163 -17.05 -11.95 9.58
N GLU A 164 -16.52 -11.05 8.75
CA GLU A 164 -15.92 -9.76 9.13
C GLU A 164 -14.80 -9.92 10.17
N LYS A 165 -13.94 -10.93 9.99
CA LYS A 165 -12.88 -11.25 10.95
C LYS A 165 -11.53 -11.37 10.28
N TRP A 166 -10.52 -10.84 10.98
CA TRP A 166 -9.12 -11.08 10.72
C TRP A 166 -8.62 -12.33 11.43
N GLU A 167 -7.72 -13.05 10.77
CA GLU A 167 -6.96 -14.15 11.36
C GLU A 167 -5.55 -14.21 10.76
N THR A 168 -4.62 -14.85 11.46
CA THR A 168 -3.28 -15.13 10.92
C THR A 168 -3.37 -16.29 9.94
N ALA A 169 -2.95 -16.06 8.69
CA ALA A 169 -2.95 -17.06 7.62
C ALA A 169 -1.56 -17.66 7.34
N GLY A 170 -0.49 -17.04 7.84
CA GLY A 170 0.87 -17.53 7.64
C GLY A 170 1.93 -16.55 8.14
N CYS A 171 3.18 -16.77 7.71
CA CYS A 171 4.30 -15.88 7.99
C CYS A 171 5.26 -15.79 6.79
N GLN A 172 6.05 -14.73 6.74
CA GLN A 172 7.02 -14.41 5.69
C GLN A 172 8.43 -14.81 6.16
N VAL A 173 8.63 -16.11 6.30
CA VAL A 173 9.90 -16.71 6.75
C VAL A 173 10.38 -17.70 5.70
N ASP A 174 11.66 -17.67 5.38
CA ASP A 174 12.27 -18.68 4.52
C ASP A 174 12.29 -20.03 5.26
N GLU A 175 11.65 -21.05 4.70
CA GLU A 175 11.50 -22.35 5.36
C GLU A 175 12.83 -23.08 5.60
N LYS A 176 13.89 -22.75 4.84
CA LYS A 176 15.19 -23.41 4.95
C LYS A 176 16.07 -22.73 5.99
N THR A 177 16.07 -21.40 6.04
CA THR A 177 16.96 -20.64 6.95
C THR A 177 16.26 -20.25 8.25
N GLY A 178 14.93 -20.14 8.26
CA GLY A 178 14.17 -19.57 9.37
C GLY A 178 14.25 -18.04 9.46
N GLU A 179 14.89 -17.40 8.49
CA GLU A 179 15.06 -15.93 8.46
C GLU A 179 13.83 -15.25 7.85
N PRO A 180 13.39 -14.09 8.38
CA PRO A 180 12.30 -13.34 7.80
C PRO A 180 12.70 -12.73 6.45
N PHE A 181 11.78 -12.74 5.51
CA PHE A 181 11.83 -11.91 4.30
C PHE A 181 10.68 -10.90 4.33
N SER A 182 10.76 -9.86 3.50
CA SER A 182 9.76 -8.79 3.50
C SER A 182 9.07 -8.65 2.15
N LEU A 183 7.75 -8.47 2.21
CA LEU A 183 6.92 -8.01 1.10
C LEU A 183 6.52 -6.52 1.23
N THR A 184 7.18 -5.77 2.10
CA THR A 184 6.99 -4.31 2.18
C THR A 184 7.35 -3.66 0.86
N GLY A 185 6.41 -2.90 0.29
CA GLY A 185 6.57 -2.26 -1.02
C GLY A 185 6.60 -3.25 -2.21
N ALA A 186 6.24 -4.52 -1.98
CA ALA A 186 6.11 -5.50 -3.06
C ALA A 186 4.81 -5.28 -3.87
N THR A 187 4.59 -6.13 -4.87
CA THR A 187 3.31 -6.24 -5.56
C THR A 187 2.81 -7.69 -5.48
N ALA A 188 1.48 -7.88 -5.47
CA ALA A 188 0.86 -9.20 -5.45
C ALA A 188 -0.16 -9.36 -6.58
N MET A 189 -0.21 -10.55 -7.15
CA MET A 189 -1.15 -10.93 -8.20
C MET A 189 -1.85 -12.25 -7.82
N PRO A 190 -3.15 -12.22 -7.54
CA PRO A 190 -3.96 -13.42 -7.44
C PRO A 190 -4.00 -14.19 -8.77
N VAL A 191 -3.86 -15.51 -8.73
CA VAL A 191 -3.93 -16.40 -9.90
C VAL A 191 -4.89 -17.55 -9.60
N ASP A 192 -5.90 -17.70 -10.46
CA ASP A 192 -6.93 -18.76 -10.41
C ASP A 192 -7.62 -18.91 -9.04
N ASN A 193 -7.73 -17.82 -8.26
CA ASN A 193 -8.23 -17.82 -6.88
C ASN A 193 -7.56 -18.85 -5.95
N ARG A 194 -6.36 -19.31 -6.32
CA ARG A 194 -5.65 -20.41 -5.66
C ARG A 194 -4.27 -19.99 -5.19
N TYR A 195 -3.58 -19.18 -5.98
CA TYR A 195 -2.24 -18.69 -5.68
C TYR A 195 -2.25 -17.17 -5.57
N ILE A 196 -1.36 -16.63 -4.76
CA ILE A 196 -1.04 -15.20 -4.74
C ILE A 196 0.47 -15.14 -5.02
N LEU A 197 0.83 -14.60 -6.18
CA LEU A 197 2.22 -14.42 -6.56
C LEU A 197 2.68 -13.05 -6.06
N CYS A 198 3.71 -13.03 -5.21
CA CYS A 198 4.28 -11.80 -4.69
C CYS A 198 5.64 -11.53 -5.35
N PHE A 199 5.87 -10.30 -5.80
CA PHE A 199 7.08 -9.91 -6.52
C PHE A 199 7.74 -8.69 -5.88
N GLY A 200 9.06 -8.78 -5.70
CA GLY A 200 9.87 -7.71 -5.14
C GLY A 200 9.73 -7.60 -3.62
N GLY A 201 9.69 -6.35 -3.16
CA GLY A 201 9.86 -6.02 -1.75
C GLY A 201 11.31 -5.63 -1.44
N VAL A 202 11.54 -5.27 -0.18
CA VAL A 202 12.86 -4.85 0.33
C VAL A 202 13.53 -5.98 1.10
N ASN A 203 14.87 -5.94 1.20
CA ASN A 203 15.57 -6.85 2.11
C ASN A 203 15.19 -6.50 3.56
N HIS A 204 14.65 -7.47 4.29
CA HIS A 204 14.11 -7.26 5.64
C HIS A 204 15.14 -6.65 6.61
N ALA A 205 16.33 -7.25 6.73
CA ALA A 205 17.32 -6.80 7.70
C ALA A 205 17.89 -5.43 7.35
N ILE A 206 18.23 -5.22 6.06
CA ILE A 206 18.80 -3.96 5.57
C ILE A 206 17.77 -2.82 5.70
N PHE A 207 16.51 -3.07 5.37
CA PHE A 207 15.47 -2.04 5.47
C PHE A 207 15.11 -1.73 6.92
N LEU A 208 15.00 -2.73 7.79
CA LEU A 208 14.72 -2.50 9.21
C LEU A 208 15.85 -1.70 9.88
N ASP A 209 17.11 -2.01 9.57
CA ASP A 209 18.26 -1.23 10.06
C ASP A 209 18.17 0.23 9.61
N ALA A 210 17.78 0.47 8.36
CA ALA A 210 17.65 1.81 7.82
C ALA A 210 16.55 2.63 8.49
N VAL A 211 15.34 2.06 8.62
CA VAL A 211 14.23 2.72 9.29
C VAL A 211 14.57 2.95 10.77
N THR A 212 15.23 1.99 11.43
CA THR A 212 15.67 2.11 12.83
C THR A 212 16.70 3.21 13.01
N THR A 213 17.67 3.32 12.10
CA THR A 213 18.70 4.35 12.14
C THR A 213 18.08 5.74 11.97
N GLN A 214 17.20 5.93 10.99
CA GLN A 214 16.48 7.19 10.78
C GLN A 214 15.60 7.56 11.97
N TYR A 215 14.91 6.58 12.56
CA TYR A 215 14.12 6.76 13.78
C TYR A 215 15.00 7.24 14.94
N ASN A 216 16.16 6.62 15.17
CA ASN A 216 17.06 7.02 16.25
C ASN A 216 17.59 8.45 16.06
N ILE A 217 18.01 8.82 14.84
CA ILE A 217 18.44 10.20 14.51
C ILE A 217 17.29 11.18 14.77
N GLY A 218 16.08 10.85 14.30
CA GLY A 218 14.89 11.70 14.46
C GLY A 218 14.53 11.95 15.92
N ASN A 219 14.67 10.94 16.77
CA ASN A 219 14.30 10.99 18.19
C ASN A 219 15.44 11.39 19.14
N ASP A 220 16.67 11.57 18.66
CA ASP A 220 17.78 12.02 19.50
C ASP A 220 17.56 13.47 19.97
N THR A 221 17.35 13.67 21.27
CA THR A 221 17.12 14.99 21.87
C THR A 221 18.40 15.76 22.16
N THR A 222 19.57 15.15 21.92
CA THR A 222 20.89 15.74 22.22
C THR A 222 21.51 16.51 21.05
N ILE A 223 20.95 16.35 19.84
CA ILE A 223 21.45 16.95 18.60
C ILE A 223 20.44 17.93 17.97
N SER A 224 20.94 18.93 17.24
CA SER A 224 20.12 19.95 16.58
C SER A 224 19.37 19.42 15.36
N ALA A 225 18.34 20.13 14.91
CA ALA A 225 17.60 19.78 13.68
C ALA A 225 18.49 19.80 12.41
N GLU A 226 19.46 20.72 12.37
CA GLU A 226 20.46 20.79 11.29
C GLU A 226 21.35 19.55 11.29
N GLU A 227 21.79 19.11 12.47
CA GLU A 227 22.65 17.93 12.61
C GLU A 227 21.88 16.64 12.26
N LYS A 228 20.61 16.53 12.68
CA LYS A 228 19.73 15.44 12.24
C LYS A 228 19.62 15.38 10.72
N SER A 229 19.46 16.53 10.07
CA SER A 229 19.36 16.63 8.61
C SER A 229 20.67 16.20 7.93
N ARG A 230 21.82 16.60 8.47
CA ARG A 230 23.14 16.18 7.98
C ARG A 230 23.34 14.67 8.11
N LEU A 231 23.07 14.11 9.28
CA LEU A 231 23.21 12.66 9.54
C LEU A 231 22.28 11.83 8.66
N ASN A 232 21.02 12.24 8.50
CA ASN A 232 20.09 11.57 7.60
C ASN A 232 20.55 11.62 6.14
N LEU A 233 21.11 12.75 5.70
CA LEU A 233 21.65 12.88 4.33
C LEU A 233 22.86 11.97 4.12
N GLU A 234 23.80 11.91 5.08
CA GLU A 234 24.97 11.02 5.01
C GLU A 234 24.56 9.55 5.01
N PHE A 235 23.63 9.17 5.90
CA PHE A 235 23.08 7.83 5.94
C PHE A 235 22.42 7.45 4.61
N SER A 236 21.53 8.31 4.09
CA SER A 236 20.77 8.03 2.87
C SER A 236 21.66 7.85 1.63
N LYS A 237 22.76 8.62 1.53
CA LYS A 237 23.75 8.46 0.45
C LYS A 237 24.38 7.08 0.44
N ASN A 238 24.68 6.53 1.62
CA ASN A 238 25.28 5.20 1.72
C ASN A 238 24.23 4.10 1.50
N TYR A 239 23.07 4.22 2.16
CA TYR A 239 21.98 3.25 2.10
C TYR A 239 21.50 2.97 0.67
N MET A 240 21.24 4.01 -0.13
CA MET A 240 20.74 3.88 -1.51
C MET A 240 21.74 3.21 -2.47
N THR A 241 22.98 2.99 -2.02
CA THR A 241 24.06 2.38 -2.82
C THR A 241 24.48 1.02 -2.31
N GLN A 242 23.87 0.52 -1.22
CA GLN A 242 24.14 -0.84 -0.76
C GLN A 242 23.42 -1.85 -1.66
N PRO A 243 24.11 -2.91 -2.10
CA PRO A 243 23.53 -3.96 -2.94
C PRO A 243 22.48 -4.81 -2.22
#